data_AF-A0A9E5F3L9-F1
#
_entry.id   AF-A0A9E5F3L9-F1
#
_cell.length_a   1.000
_cell.length_b   1.000
_cell.length_c   1.000
_cell.angle_alpha   90.00
_cell.angle_beta   90.00
_cell.angle_gamma   90.00
#
_symmetry.space_group_name_H-M   'P 1'
#
loop_
_entity.id
_entity.type
_entity.pdbx_description
1 polymer ?
#
loop_
_entity_poly.entity_id
_entity_poly.type
_entity_poly.pdbx_seq_one_letter_code
_entity_poly.pdbx_strand_id
1 'polypeptide(L)'
;NDPLFTQKAISILEGKMDKKALIASKPVTVSEDFSVYGEAGIPAAMLFLGSVSEKRLTKLKSQNKLPSLHSSRYYPDAEETLAFGIQAMSGIVEGLLQ
;
A
#
# COMPACT_ATOMS: atom_id res chain seq x y z
N ASN A 1 -9.24 4.93 7.51
CA ASN A 1 -9.32 3.46 7.48
C ASN A 1 -10.42 2.99 8.41
N ASP A 2 -11.58 2.68 7.84
CA ASP A 2 -12.63 1.97 8.56
C ASP A 2 -12.15 0.54 8.91
N PRO A 3 -12.22 0.09 10.17
CA PRO A 3 -11.65 -1.19 10.58
C PRO A 3 -12.25 -2.40 9.85
N LEU A 4 -13.58 -2.44 9.69
CA LEU A 4 -14.26 -3.58 9.08
C LEU A 4 -13.98 -3.65 7.58
N PHE A 5 -14.03 -2.52 6.89
CA PHE A 5 -13.73 -2.43 5.48
C PHE A 5 -12.25 -2.74 5.20
N THR A 6 -11.33 -2.24 6.04
CA THR A 6 -9.90 -2.55 5.92
C THR A 6 -9.66 -4.05 6.08
N GLN A 7 -10.28 -4.69 7.08
CA GLN A 7 -10.16 -6.14 7.29
C GLN A 7 -10.73 -6.93 6.10
N LYS A 8 -11.87 -6.50 5.53
CA LYS A 8 -12.45 -7.13 4.33
C LYS A 8 -11.50 -7.04 3.14
N ALA A 9 -10.92 -5.87 2.89
CA ALA A 9 -9.94 -5.67 1.80
C ALA A 9 -8.70 -6.56 1.99
N ILE A 10 -8.17 -6.64 3.22
CA ILE A 10 -7.03 -7.52 3.54
C ILE A 10 -7.38 -8.98 3.26
N SER A 11 -8.54 -9.47 3.72
CA SER A 11 -8.94 -10.87 3.50
C SER A 11 -9.12 -11.21 2.01
N ILE A 12 -9.60 -10.27 1.20
CA ILE A 12 -9.64 -10.44 -0.27
C ILE A 12 -8.23 -10.57 -0.83
N LEU A 13 -7.30 -9.69 -0.42
CA LEU A 13 -5.92 -9.73 -0.88
C LEU A 13 -5.20 -11.00 -0.43
N GLU A 14 -5.44 -11.51 0.77
CA GLU A 14 -4.87 -12.77 1.26
C GLU A 14 -5.25 -13.99 0.41
N GLY A 15 -6.39 -13.94 -0.29
CA GLY A 15 -6.80 -14.98 -1.24
C GLY A 15 -6.19 -14.85 -2.63
N LYS A 16 -5.60 -13.69 -2.96
CA LYS A 16 -5.08 -13.36 -4.30
C LYS A 16 -3.56 -13.15 -4.34
N MET A 17 -2.92 -12.92 -3.20
CA MET A 17 -1.51 -12.53 -3.09
C MET A 17 -0.81 -13.30 -1.96
N ASP A 18 0.53 -13.33 -1.98
CA ASP A 18 1.32 -13.88 -0.87
C ASP A 18 1.08 -13.07 0.40
N LYS A 19 0.70 -13.74 1.50
CA LYS A 19 0.49 -13.13 2.81
C LYS A 19 1.71 -12.35 3.29
N LYS A 20 2.93 -12.75 2.90
CA LYS A 20 4.17 -12.04 3.25
C LYS A 20 4.25 -10.65 2.62
N ALA A 21 3.54 -10.41 1.51
CA ALA A 21 3.46 -9.10 0.88
C ALA A 21 2.47 -8.15 1.58
N LEU A 22 1.65 -8.67 2.50
CA LEU A 22 0.67 -7.90 3.28
C LEU A 22 1.25 -7.59 4.66
N ILE A 23 1.71 -6.36 4.84
CA ILE A 23 2.40 -5.92 6.05
C ILE A 23 1.51 -4.97 6.83
N ALA A 24 1.30 -5.26 8.12
CA ALA A 24 0.62 -4.33 9.02
C ALA A 24 1.49 -3.07 9.22
N SER A 25 1.01 -1.93 8.72
CA SER A 25 1.66 -0.65 8.94
C SER A 25 1.33 -0.11 10.32
N LYS A 26 2.32 0.54 10.96
CA LYS A 26 2.05 1.42 12.10
C LYS A 26 1.39 2.72 11.59
N PRO A 27 0.62 3.43 12.43
CA PRO A 27 0.19 4.78 12.12
C PRO A 27 1.40 5.66 11.78
N VAL A 28 1.23 6.50 10.76
CA VAL A 28 2.25 7.45 10.31
C VAL A 28 1.72 8.88 10.47
N THR A 29 2.63 9.86 10.55
CA THR A 29 2.29 11.29 10.62
C THR A 29 2.14 11.92 9.24
N VAL A 30 1.93 11.11 8.19
CA VAL A 30 1.65 11.59 6.83
C VAL A 30 0.21 12.13 6.81
N SER A 31 0.04 13.33 6.27
CA SER A 31 -1.28 13.91 6.03
C SER A 31 -1.69 13.67 4.57
N GLU A 32 -2.90 13.16 4.36
CA GLU A 32 -3.48 12.90 3.05
C GLU A 32 -4.95 13.34 3.08
N ASP A 33 -5.42 14.01 2.03
CA ASP A 33 -6.80 14.51 1.95
C ASP A 33 -7.83 13.40 1.65
N PHE A 34 -7.37 12.18 1.38
CA PHE A 34 -8.20 10.98 1.26
C PHE A 34 -9.13 10.76 2.47
N SER A 35 -8.82 11.33 3.64
CA SER A 35 -9.71 11.26 4.82
C SER A 35 -11.10 11.83 4.55
N VAL A 36 -11.23 12.79 3.63
CA VAL A 36 -12.51 13.44 3.27
C VAL A 36 -13.57 12.40 2.85
N TYR A 37 -13.18 11.33 2.15
CA TYR A 37 -14.12 10.26 1.79
C TYR A 37 -14.68 9.53 3.01
N GLY A 38 -13.83 9.27 4.01
CA GLY A 38 -14.25 8.66 5.28
C GLY A 38 -15.10 9.59 6.13
N GLU A 39 -14.74 10.88 6.18
CA GLU A 39 -15.50 11.92 6.90
C GLU A 39 -16.91 12.12 6.31
N ALA A 40 -17.08 11.90 5.00
CA ALA A 40 -18.38 11.89 4.34
C ALA A 40 -19.25 10.65 4.67
N GLY A 41 -18.77 9.74 5.53
CA GLY A 41 -19.51 8.56 5.99
C GLY A 41 -19.36 7.33 5.09
N ILE A 42 -18.47 7.34 4.10
CA ILE A 42 -18.20 6.19 3.25
C ILE A 42 -17.12 5.32 3.90
N PRO A 43 -17.34 3.99 4.11
CA PRO A 43 -16.28 3.11 4.57
C PRO A 43 -15.09 3.14 3.61
N ALA A 44 -13.94 3.62 4.10
CA ALA A 44 -12.76 3.88 3.28
C ALA A 44 -11.51 3.26 3.88
N ALA A 45 -10.67 2.68 3.04
CA ALA A 45 -9.36 2.13 3.40
C ALA A 45 -8.30 2.65 2.43
N MET A 46 -7.26 3.27 2.98
CA MET A 46 -6.04 3.67 2.29
C MET A 46 -4.93 2.70 2.69
N LEU A 47 -4.30 2.10 1.70
CA LEU A 47 -3.21 1.13 1.86
C LEU A 47 -1.92 1.73 1.30
N PHE A 48 -0.78 1.39 1.90
CA PHE A 48 0.53 1.73 1.34
C PHE A 48 0.99 0.64 0.39
N LEU A 49 1.48 1.05 -0.78
CA LEU A 49 2.13 0.17 -1.75
C LEU A 49 3.64 0.30 -1.63
N GLY A 50 4.33 -0.80 -1.38
CA GLY A 50 5.79 -0.84 -1.47
C GLY A 50 6.24 -0.64 -2.91
N SER A 51 7.13 0.32 -3.14
CA SER A 51 7.59 0.68 -4.49
C SER A 51 9.10 0.51 -4.72
N VAL A 52 9.79 -0.08 -3.75
CA VAL A 52 11.23 -0.35 -3.82
C VAL A 52 11.42 -1.83 -3.54
N SER A 53 12.01 -2.55 -4.49
CA SER A 53 12.35 -3.96 -4.39
C SER A 53 13.15 -4.25 -3.12
N GLU A 54 12.93 -5.42 -2.52
CA GLU A 54 13.55 -5.81 -1.26
C GLU A 54 15.09 -5.75 -1.32
N LYS A 55 15.66 -6.17 -2.46
CA LYS A 55 17.10 -6.09 -2.73
C LYS A 55 17.61 -4.64 -2.69
N ARG A 56 16.92 -3.71 -3.36
CA ARG A 56 17.30 -2.29 -3.39
C ARG A 56 17.08 -1.62 -2.04
N LEU A 57 15.97 -1.93 -1.37
CA LEU A 57 15.65 -1.43 -0.04
C LEU A 57 16.70 -1.85 0.99
N THR A 58 17.11 -3.12 0.98
CA THR A 58 18.15 -3.65 1.88
C THR A 58 19.49 -2.95 1.66
N LYS A 59 19.89 -2.76 0.38
CA LYS A 59 21.11 -2.03 0.03
C LYS A 59 21.07 -0.56 0.47
N LEU A 60 19.96 0.13 0.28
CA LEU A 60 19.83 1.54 0.66
C LEU A 60 19.83 1.71 2.19
N LYS A 61 19.19 0.80 2.92
CA LYS A 61 19.20 0.77 4.39
C LYS A 61 20.60 0.53 4.95
N SER A 62 21.36 -0.44 4.43
CA SER A 62 22.72 -0.72 4.90
C SER A 62 23.71 0.43 4.67
N GLN A 63 23.42 1.28 3.69
CA GLN A 63 24.21 2.47 3.37
C GLN A 63 23.69 3.74 4.07
N ASN A 64 22.59 3.67 4.82
CA ASN A 64 21.88 4.82 5.37
C ASN A 64 21.54 5.89 4.30
N LYS A 65 21.11 5.43 3.12
CA LYS A 65 20.85 6.27 1.92
C LYS A 65 19.41 6.17 1.41
N LEU A 66 18.49 5.60 2.18
CA LEU A 66 17.10 5.47 1.77
C LEU A 66 16.46 6.86 1.61
N PRO A 67 16.07 7.27 0.38
CA PRO A 67 15.41 8.57 0.19
C PRO A 67 14.00 8.53 0.78
N SER A 68 13.59 9.63 1.41
CA SER A 68 12.21 9.82 1.85
C SER A 68 11.30 10.19 0.67
N LEU A 69 9.99 10.09 0.88
CA LEU A 69 9.02 10.80 0.06
C LEU A 69 9.39 12.30 0.00
N HIS A 70 9.10 12.94 -1.13
CA HIS A 70 9.51 14.31 -1.50
C HIS A 70 11.02 14.55 -1.72
N SER A 71 11.87 13.53 -1.63
CA SER A 71 13.27 13.66 -2.04
C SER A 71 13.42 13.65 -3.56
N SER A 72 14.24 14.53 -4.13
CA SER A 72 14.63 14.48 -5.55
C SER A 72 15.38 13.21 -5.96
N ARG A 73 15.82 12.40 -4.98
CA ARG A 73 16.51 11.13 -5.20
C ARG A 73 15.58 9.92 -5.13
N TYR A 74 14.32 10.11 -4.77
CA TYR A 74 13.36 9.03 -4.69
C TYR A 74 12.88 8.61 -6.08
N TYR A 75 12.86 7.30 -6.34
CA TYR A 75 12.24 6.72 -7.54
C TYR A 75 11.77 5.29 -7.27
N PRO A 76 10.58 4.91 -7.77
CA PRO A 76 10.04 3.56 -7.63
C PRO A 76 10.72 2.57 -8.60
N ASP A 77 10.67 1.28 -8.29
CA ASP A 77 10.86 0.19 -9.24
C ASP A 77 9.53 0.02 -9.99
N ALA A 78 9.37 0.77 -11.08
CA ALA A 78 8.06 1.12 -11.64
C ALA A 78 7.26 -0.08 -12.16
N GLU A 79 7.91 -1.03 -12.84
CA GLU A 79 7.25 -2.19 -13.44
C GLU A 79 6.60 -3.07 -12.36
N GLU A 80 7.36 -3.45 -11.34
CA GLU A 80 6.88 -4.27 -10.23
C GLU A 80 5.85 -3.53 -9.39
N THR A 81 6.06 -2.22 -9.15
CA THR A 81 5.13 -1.38 -8.40
C THR A 81 3.79 -1.31 -9.10
N LEU A 82 3.77 -1.05 -10.41
CA LEU A 82 2.54 -0.95 -11.19
C LEU A 82 1.82 -2.29 -11.28
N ALA A 83 2.54 -3.37 -11.59
CA ALA A 83 1.97 -4.71 -11.67
C ALA A 83 1.29 -5.11 -10.34
N PHE A 84 1.98 -4.92 -9.22
CA PHE A 84 1.45 -5.27 -7.91
C PHE A 84 0.29 -4.35 -7.50
N GLY A 85 0.41 -3.05 -7.73
CA GLY A 85 -0.63 -2.06 -7.41
C GLY A 85 -1.93 -2.31 -8.19
N ILE A 86 -1.83 -2.58 -9.49
CA ILE A 86 -2.99 -2.91 -10.34
C ILE A 86 -3.63 -4.20 -9.87
N GLN A 87 -2.84 -5.26 -9.64
CA GLN A 87 -3.35 -6.53 -9.14
C GLN A 87 -4.10 -6.38 -7.81
N ALA A 88 -3.53 -5.61 -6.87
CA ALA A 88 -4.16 -5.37 -5.57
C ALA A 88 -5.47 -4.58 -5.69
N MET A 89 -5.47 -3.46 -6.43
CA MET A 89 -6.66 -2.63 -6.61
C MET A 89 -7.77 -3.37 -7.34
N SER A 90 -7.47 -3.98 -8.49
CA SER A 90 -8.45 -4.77 -9.26
C SER A 90 -8.95 -5.96 -8.45
N GLY A 91 -8.07 -6.64 -7.72
CA GLY A 91 -8.43 -7.76 -6.86
C GLY A 91 -9.41 -7.38 -5.74
N ILE A 92 -9.21 -6.22 -5.11
CA ILE A 92 -10.16 -5.68 -4.11
C ILE A 92 -11.51 -5.40 -4.77
N VAL A 93 -11.54 -4.72 -5.91
CA VAL A 93 -12.80 -4.38 -6.60
C VAL A 93 -13.56 -5.65 -7.00
N GLU A 94 -12.88 -6.63 -7.62
CA GLU A 94 -13.49 -7.92 -7.97
C GLU A 94 -14.08 -8.62 -6.74
N GLY A 95 -13.33 -8.72 -5.65
CA GLY A 95 -13.78 -9.40 -4.43
C GLY A 95 -14.88 -8.63 -3.67
N LEU A 96 -15.10 -7.35 -3.96
CA LEU A 96 -16.21 -6.56 -3.41
C LEU A 96 -17.48 -6.67 -4.25
N LEU A 97 -17.36 -6.96 -5.55
CA LEU A 97 -18.49 -7.04 -6.49
C LEU A 97 -19.05 -8.46 -6.65
N GLN A 98 -18.34 -9.47 -6.18
CA GLN A 98 -18.80 -10.87 -6.07
C GLN A 98 -19.50 -11.12 -4.74
#